data_AF-A0AAV8Q639-F1
#
_entry.id   AF-A0AAV8Q639-F1
#
_cell.length_a   1.000
_cell.length_b   1.000
_cell.length_c   1.000
_cell.angle_alpha   90.00
_cell.angle_beta   90.00
_cell.angle_gamma   90.00
#
_symmetry.space_group_name_H-M   'P 1'
#
loop_
_entity.id
_entity.type
_entity.pdbx_description
1 polymer ?
#
loop_
_entity_poly.entity_id
_entity_poly.type
_entity_poly.pdbx_seq_one_letter_code
_entity_poly.pdbx_strand_id
1 'polypeptide(L)'
;MAAVAAMTGGKRRGVAGLSIDAGEEAAEERVGRLIRENPAVIFSRRGCCMSHVMKRLLAAVGAHPAAIELEEADEEAAAAAAGGAGLPTLFIGGAALGGLEGLMSLHLRGCLVPMLLEAGAVRC
;
A
#
# COMPACT_ATOMS: atom_id res chain seq x y z
N MET A 1 30.96 12.28 14.39
CA MET A 1 30.48 10.97 14.87
C MET A 1 29.21 11.22 15.66
N ALA A 2 28.13 10.55 15.27
CA ALA A 2 26.75 10.94 15.48
C ALA A 2 26.22 10.75 16.92
N ALA A 3 25.29 11.62 17.32
CA ALA A 3 24.07 11.25 18.03
C ALA A 3 23.13 12.46 18.04
N VAL A 4 22.03 12.41 17.29
CA VAL A 4 20.90 13.32 17.50
C VAL A 4 19.67 12.45 17.70
N ALA A 5 19.13 12.53 18.92
CA ALA A 5 17.91 11.90 19.35
C ALA A 5 16.72 12.41 18.52
N ALA A 6 15.89 11.50 18.00
CA ALA A 6 14.62 11.85 17.40
C ALA A 6 13.49 11.47 18.35
N MET A 7 12.76 12.49 18.77
CA MET A 7 11.70 12.44 19.77
C MET A 7 10.43 11.85 19.13
N THR A 8 9.81 10.93 19.86
CA THR A 8 8.54 10.31 19.54
C THR A 8 7.38 11.29 19.70
N GLY A 9 6.39 11.27 18.79
CA GLY A 9 5.09 11.86 19.11
C GLY A 9 4.21 12.22 17.93
N GLY A 10 3.65 11.23 17.24
CA GLY A 10 2.60 11.41 16.24
C GLY A 10 1.40 10.52 16.54
N LYS A 11 0.56 10.93 17.49
CA LYS A 11 -0.69 10.27 17.87
C LYS A 11 -1.66 10.29 16.69
N ARG A 12 -1.87 9.17 16.00
CA ARG A 12 -2.96 9.02 15.04
C ARG A 12 -4.15 8.34 15.71
N ARG A 13 -5.23 9.12 15.77
CA ARG A 13 -6.54 8.84 16.34
C ARG A 13 -7.40 8.26 15.23
N GLY A 14 -8.06 7.13 15.49
CA GLY A 14 -8.97 6.51 14.53
C GLY A 14 -9.24 5.04 14.86
N VAL A 15 -9.86 4.79 16.00
CA VAL A 15 -10.52 3.51 16.30
C VAL A 15 -11.88 3.56 15.59
N ALA A 16 -12.04 2.77 14.55
CA ALA A 16 -13.32 2.12 14.25
C ALA A 16 -13.07 0.65 14.54
N GLY A 17 -13.77 0.13 15.54
CA GLY A 17 -13.49 -1.15 16.16
C GLY A 17 -13.52 -2.30 15.16
N LEU A 18 -12.54 -3.18 15.29
CA LEU A 18 -12.56 -4.49 14.65
C LEU A 18 -12.71 -5.51 15.77
N SER A 19 -13.88 -6.14 15.79
CA SER A 19 -14.18 -7.28 16.64
C SER A 19 -13.11 -8.34 16.45
N ILE A 20 -12.61 -8.81 17.59
CA ILE A 20 -11.49 -9.72 17.71
C ILE A 20 -12.07 -11.14 17.54
N ASP A 21 -12.02 -11.68 16.33
CA ASP A 21 -11.96 -13.13 16.16
C ASP A 21 -10.48 -13.48 16.00
N ALA A 22 -9.84 -13.73 17.14
CA ALA A 22 -8.48 -14.26 17.22
C ALA A 22 -8.48 -15.73 16.76
N GLY A 23 -8.72 -15.96 15.48
CA GLY A 23 -8.18 -17.10 14.76
C GLY A 23 -6.93 -16.62 14.02
N GLU A 24 -5.91 -17.47 13.90
CA GLU A 24 -4.79 -17.22 12.98
C GLU A 24 -5.32 -17.09 11.55
N GLU A 25 -5.77 -15.90 11.18
CA GLU A 25 -6.12 -15.57 9.81
C GLU A 25 -4.83 -15.64 8.97
N ALA A 26 -4.83 -16.53 7.99
CA ALA A 26 -3.71 -16.77 7.11
C ALA A 26 -3.29 -15.47 6.39
N ALA A 27 -1.99 -15.26 6.24
CA ALA A 27 -1.41 -14.07 5.60
C ALA A 27 -2.06 -13.76 4.24
N GLU A 28 -2.32 -14.79 3.43
CA GLU A 28 -2.95 -14.66 2.12
C GLU A 28 -4.41 -14.15 2.20
N GLU A 29 -5.19 -14.65 3.16
CA GLU A 29 -6.56 -14.18 3.38
C GLU A 29 -6.56 -12.72 3.84
N ARG A 30 -5.64 -12.36 4.73
CA ARG A 30 -5.46 -10.99 5.24
C ARG A 30 -5.09 -10.03 4.13
N VAL A 31 -4.07 -10.35 3.34
CA VAL A 31 -3.64 -9.56 2.19
C VAL A 31 -4.78 -9.45 1.17
N GLY A 32 -5.44 -10.56 0.84
CA GLY A 32 -6.54 -10.61 -0.11
C GLY A 32 -7.75 -9.77 0.31
N ARG A 33 -8.08 -9.74 1.60
CA ARG A 33 -9.13 -8.88 2.16
C ARG A 33 -8.74 -7.41 2.03
N LEU A 34 -7.52 -7.04 2.45
CA LEU A 34 -7.04 -5.66 2.37
C LEU A 34 -7.03 -5.11 0.93
N ILE A 35 -6.71 -5.96 -0.05
CA ILE A 35 -6.79 -5.61 -1.48
C ILE A 35 -8.24 -5.34 -1.92
N ARG A 36 -9.21 -6.12 -1.45
CA ARG A 36 -10.63 -5.98 -1.82
C ARG A 36 -11.31 -4.80 -1.13
N GLU A 37 -10.97 -4.53 0.12
CA GLU A 37 -11.57 -3.47 0.92
C GLU A 37 -11.09 -2.06 0.52
N ASN A 38 -9.93 -1.96 -0.12
CA ASN A 38 -9.32 -0.68 -0.45
C ASN A 38 -9.29 -0.45 -1.97
N PRO A 39 -9.77 0.71 -2.47
CA PRO A 39 -9.74 1.02 -3.92
C PRO A 39 -8.30 1.11 -4.46
N ALA A 40 -7.35 1.51 -3.62
CA ALA A 40 -5.93 1.39 -3.89
C ALA A 40 -5.15 1.16 -2.59
N VAL A 41 -4.17 0.24 -2.62
CA VAL A 41 -3.35 -0.11 -1.46
C VAL A 41 -1.89 -0.29 -1.84
N ILE A 42 -0.99 0.27 -1.02
CA ILE A 42 0.45 0.04 -1.07
C ILE A 42 0.81 -0.86 0.11
N PHE A 43 1.36 -2.02 -0.18
CA PHE A 43 2.03 -2.84 0.81
C PHE A 43 3.52 -2.56 0.80
N SER A 44 4.11 -2.46 1.98
CA SER A 44 5.55 -2.17 2.11
C SER A 44 6.10 -2.67 3.42
N ARG A 45 7.43 -2.80 3.49
CA ARG A 45 8.15 -2.97 4.76
C ARG A 45 8.20 -1.66 5.53
N ARG A 46 8.24 -1.76 6.86
CA ARG A 46 8.54 -0.61 7.72
C ARG A 46 9.82 0.09 7.27
N GLY A 47 9.76 1.41 7.11
CA GLY A 47 10.92 2.21 6.73
C GLY A 47 11.37 2.09 5.26
N CYS A 48 10.61 1.44 4.39
CA CYS A 48 10.94 1.36 2.96
C CYS A 48 10.89 2.75 2.29
N CYS A 49 12.03 3.26 1.81
CA CYS A 49 12.12 4.57 1.15
C CYS A 49 11.28 4.64 -0.15
N MET A 50 11.17 3.53 -0.87
CA MET A 50 10.43 3.46 -2.13
C MET A 50 8.92 3.63 -1.91
N SER A 51 8.37 3.16 -0.79
CA SER A 51 6.96 3.37 -0.46
C SER A 51 6.65 4.86 -0.27
N HIS A 52 7.60 5.64 0.27
CA HIS A 52 7.47 7.10 0.38
C HIS A 52 7.40 7.78 -0.99
N VAL A 53 8.21 7.31 -1.95
CA VAL A 53 8.19 7.83 -3.31
C VAL A 53 6.85 7.52 -3.98
N MET A 54 6.38 6.28 -3.92
CA MET A 54 5.10 5.87 -4.50
C MET A 54 3.92 6.67 -3.91
N LYS A 55 3.89 6.85 -2.58
CA LYS A 55 2.87 7.69 -1.90
C LYS A 55 2.88 9.13 -2.41
N ARG A 56 4.06 9.73 -2.59
CA ARG A 56 4.19 11.11 -3.09
C ARG A 56 3.75 11.24 -4.55
N LEU A 57 4.11 10.28 -5.40
CA LEU A 57 3.68 10.27 -6.80
C LEU A 57 2.16 10.16 -6.94
N LEU A 58 1.55 9.27 -6.18
CA LEU A 58 0.08 9.10 -6.18
C LEU A 58 -0.62 10.36 -5.62
N ALA A 59 -0.08 10.96 -4.57
CA ALA A 59 -0.60 12.22 -4.04
C ALA A 59 -0.51 13.37 -5.07
N ALA A 60 0.55 13.42 -5.90
CA ALA A 60 0.70 14.44 -6.93
C ALA A 60 -0.38 14.35 -8.03
N VAL A 61 -1.00 13.18 -8.21
CA VAL A 61 -2.12 12.97 -9.14
C VAL A 61 -3.49 12.94 -8.43
N GLY A 62 -3.55 13.36 -7.16
CA GLY A 62 -4.79 13.47 -6.38
C GLY A 62 -5.29 12.16 -5.75
N ALA A 63 -4.49 11.10 -5.77
CA ALA A 63 -4.84 9.82 -5.15
C ALA A 63 -4.21 9.64 -3.77
N HIS A 64 -4.98 9.06 -2.84
CA HIS A 64 -4.53 8.76 -1.48
C HIS A 64 -4.76 7.27 -1.17
N PRO A 65 -3.86 6.37 -1.62
CA PRO A 65 -4.00 4.95 -1.37
C PRO A 65 -3.85 4.64 0.13
N ALA A 66 -4.46 3.54 0.57
CA ALA A 66 -4.13 2.94 1.86
C ALA A 66 -2.66 2.51 1.84
N ALA A 67 -1.90 2.85 2.88
CA ALA A 67 -0.50 2.45 2.99
C ALA A 67 -0.35 1.55 4.21
N ILE A 68 -0.08 0.27 3.96
CA ILE A 68 -0.05 -0.78 4.97
C ILE A 68 1.38 -1.28 5.08
N GLU A 69 1.93 -1.17 6.28
CA GLU A 69 3.20 -1.78 6.62
C GLU A 69 2.93 -3.23 7.00
N LEU A 70 3.56 -4.16 6.29
CA LEU A 70 3.42 -5.59 6.54
C LEU A 70 4.41 -6.04 7.62
N GLU A 71 3.98 -7.03 8.38
CA GLU A 71 4.85 -7.84 9.24
C GLU A 71 5.50 -8.95 8.38
N GLU A 72 6.62 -9.51 8.83
CA GLU A 72 7.42 -10.47 8.03
C GLU A 72 6.60 -11.65 7.49
N ALA A 73 5.62 -12.13 8.26
CA ALA A 73 4.75 -13.24 7.88
C ALA A 73 3.80 -12.93 6.70
N ASP A 74 3.46 -11.64 6.49
CA ASP A 74 2.54 -11.22 5.45
C ASP A 74 3.25 -10.79 4.15
N GLU A 75 4.57 -10.60 4.20
CA GLU A 75 5.33 -10.10 3.05
C GLU A 75 5.29 -11.05 1.85
N GLU A 76 5.47 -12.34 2.10
CA GLU A 76 5.47 -13.37 1.04
C GLU A 76 4.08 -13.47 0.39
N ALA A 77 3.02 -13.37 1.18
CA ALA A 77 1.65 -13.37 0.67
C ALA A 77 1.38 -12.15 -0.24
N ALA A 78 1.85 -10.96 0.16
CA ALA A 78 1.73 -9.77 -0.67
C ALA A 78 2.58 -9.81 -1.94
N ALA A 79 3.79 -10.36 -1.86
CA ALA A 79 4.63 -10.59 -3.03
C ALA A 79 3.99 -11.59 -3.99
N ALA A 80 3.48 -12.72 -3.48
CA ALA A 80 2.77 -13.73 -4.26
C ALA A 80 1.52 -13.15 -4.95
N ALA A 81 0.70 -12.38 -4.22
CA ALA A 81 -0.46 -11.68 -4.78
C ALA A 81 -0.08 -10.67 -5.87
N ALA A 82 1.14 -10.14 -5.82
CA ALA A 82 1.71 -9.26 -6.82
C ALA A 82 2.47 -9.98 -7.96
N GLY A 83 2.34 -11.30 -8.07
CA GLY A 83 3.02 -12.10 -9.10
C GLY A 83 4.50 -12.35 -8.81
N GLY A 84 4.89 -12.38 -7.55
CA GLY A 84 6.28 -12.53 -7.10
C GLY A 84 7.07 -11.22 -7.09
N ALA A 85 6.42 -10.07 -7.31
CA ALA A 85 7.06 -8.77 -7.21
C ALA A 85 7.42 -8.44 -5.75
N GLY A 86 8.66 -8.01 -5.51
CA GLY A 86 9.11 -7.62 -4.17
C GLY A 86 8.38 -6.37 -3.64
N LEU A 87 8.51 -6.13 -2.33
CA LEU A 87 7.97 -4.94 -1.68
C LEU A 87 8.82 -3.69 -1.97
N PRO A 88 8.22 -2.50 -2.11
CA PRO A 88 6.79 -2.22 -2.00
C PRO A 88 6.01 -2.63 -3.26
N THR A 89 4.75 -3.00 -3.09
CA THR A 89 3.83 -3.31 -4.19
C THR A 89 2.53 -2.50 -4.07
N LEU A 90 1.96 -2.11 -5.21
CA LEU A 90 0.76 -1.32 -5.34
C LEU A 90 -0.34 -2.13 -6.02
N PHE A 91 -1.53 -2.07 -5.45
CA PHE A 91 -2.75 -2.59 -6.04
C PHE A 91 -3.74 -1.44 -6.28
N ILE A 92 -4.44 -1.45 -7.41
CA ILE A 92 -5.51 -0.50 -7.75
C ILE A 92 -6.70 -1.31 -8.26
N GLY A 93 -7.88 -1.12 -7.66
CA GLY A 93 -9.09 -1.85 -8.03
C GLY A 93 -8.94 -3.38 -7.92
N GLY A 94 -8.09 -3.84 -7.01
CA GLY A 94 -7.75 -5.26 -6.86
C GLY A 94 -6.67 -5.81 -7.79
N ALA A 95 -6.25 -5.05 -8.80
CA ALA A 95 -5.21 -5.48 -9.75
C ALA A 95 -3.80 -5.15 -9.24
N ALA A 96 -2.89 -6.11 -9.34
CA ALA A 96 -1.48 -5.91 -9.01
C ALA A 96 -0.77 -5.06 -10.06
N LEU A 97 -0.18 -3.95 -9.64
CA LEU A 97 0.69 -3.11 -10.47
C LEU A 97 2.17 -3.35 -10.21
N GLY A 98 2.50 -3.99 -9.09
CA GLY A 98 3.87 -4.18 -8.62
C GLY A 98 4.42 -2.91 -7.98
N GLY A 99 5.73 -2.72 -8.02
CA GLY A 99 6.42 -1.63 -7.35
C GLY A 99 6.45 -0.31 -8.13
N LEU A 100 7.48 0.49 -7.87
CA LEU A 100 7.65 1.81 -8.48
C LEU A 100 7.71 1.73 -10.02
N GLU A 101 8.34 0.71 -10.58
CA GLU A 101 8.50 0.57 -12.03
C GLU A 101 7.16 0.43 -12.75
N GLY A 102 6.24 -0.39 -12.21
CA GLY A 102 4.89 -0.54 -12.74
C GLY A 102 4.07 0.74 -12.63
N LEU A 103 4.17 1.44 -11.49
CA LEU A 103 3.56 2.75 -11.29
C LEU A 103 4.07 3.78 -12.31
N MET A 104 5.38 3.89 -12.49
CA MET A 104 6.00 4.81 -13.45
C MET A 104 5.62 4.46 -14.90
N SER A 105 5.60 3.19 -15.24
CA SER A 105 5.16 2.71 -16.56
C SER A 105 3.71 3.15 -16.88
N LEU A 106 2.80 3.05 -15.91
CA LEU A 106 1.42 3.53 -16.08
C LEU A 106 1.30 5.04 -16.15
N HIS A 107 2.10 5.75 -15.35
CA HIS A 107 2.13 7.21 -15.38
C HIS A 107 2.61 7.74 -16.73
N LEU A 108 3.69 7.17 -17.27
CA LEU A 108 4.24 7.55 -18.58
C LEU A 108 3.31 7.18 -19.75
N ARG A 109 2.52 6.10 -19.60
CA ARG A 109 1.47 5.74 -20.57
C ARG A 109 0.20 6.59 -20.48
N GLY A 110 0.07 7.43 -19.45
CA GLY A 110 -1.15 8.22 -19.21
C GLY A 110 -2.34 7.40 -18.69
N CYS A 111 -2.14 6.13 -18.33
CA CYS A 111 -3.22 5.24 -17.88
C CYS A 111 -3.45 5.29 -16.36
N LEU A 112 -2.54 5.89 -15.59
CA LEU A 112 -2.60 5.89 -14.13
C LEU A 112 -3.87 6.58 -13.58
N VAL A 113 -4.14 7.81 -14.02
CA VAL A 113 -5.29 8.59 -13.55
C VAL A 113 -6.63 7.94 -13.92
N PRO A 114 -6.85 7.49 -15.17
CA PRO A 114 -8.05 6.73 -15.53
C PRO A 114 -8.29 5.52 -14.63
N MET A 115 -7.27 4.68 -14.37
CA MET A 115 -7.45 3.52 -13.50
C MET A 115 -7.78 3.89 -12.06
N LEU A 116 -7.17 4.94 -11.52
CA LEU A 116 -7.47 5.43 -10.18
C LEU A 116 -8.91 5.97 -10.08
N LEU A 117 -9.43 6.60 -11.13
CA LEU A 117 -10.82 7.07 -11.19
C LEU A 117 -11.80 5.89 -11.23
N GLU A 118 -11.56 4.93 -12.12
CA GLU A 118 -12.38 3.69 -12.22
C GLU A 118 -12.42 2.92 -10.90
N ALA A 119 -11.29 2.86 -10.20
CA ALA A 119 -11.21 2.23 -8.89
C ALA A 119 -11.81 3.07 -7.74
N GLY A 120 -12.16 4.34 -7.98
CA GLY A 120 -12.64 5.26 -6.92
C GLY A 120 -11.56 5.71 -5.93
N ALA A 121 -10.28 5.68 -6.35
CA ALA A 121 -9.12 6.07 -5.55
C ALA A 121 -8.75 7.56 -5.63
N VAL A 122 -9.36 8.30 -6.57
CA VAL A 122 -9.29 9.78 -6.63
C VAL A 122 -10.60 10.34 -6.15
N ARG A 123 -10.56 11.33 -5.25
CA ARG A 123 -11.75 12.10 -4.86
C ARG A 123 -11.71 13.45 -5.58
N CYS A 124 -12.73 13.69 -6.39
CA CYS A 124 -12.98 14.97 -7.06
C CYS A 124 -13.44 16.03 -6.06
#